data_AF-A0A8H3U9F7-F1
#
_entry.id   AF-A0A8H3U9F7-F1
#
_cell.length_a   1.000
_cell.length_b   1.000
_cell.length_c   1.000
_cell.angle_alpha   90.00
_cell.angle_beta   90.00
_cell.angle_gamma   90.00
#
_symmetry.space_group_name_H-M   'P 1'
#
loop_
_entity.id
_entity.type
_entity.pdbx_description
1 polymer ?
#
loop_
_entity_poly.entity_id
_entity_poly.type
_entity_poly.pdbx_seq_one_letter_code
_entity_poly.pdbx_strand_id
1 'polypeptide(L)'
;MLGHFKVYRQDYGGLEEYLIIGKTLKEVVRTYAELVGFPLLVPKWAFGYISGGYQYCMGDDPPAYEQLLAFADKLKLHDVPCSAHQMSSGYSISEIEPKVRNVFNWNRHRFPDPEKWIAEYHSRGIRLLTNIKPFVLESHPDYQYLKESNGLFKEKDGKTGTMRLWSAGGGESGDGSHIDFTSGAAFQWWFKGVQELKKQGIDAIWNDNNEYVLPNDSWTLALEVPVSSIDTTVPSSLGLWGRAMQTELMGKASHDALLSVAPNERPFVLTRSATAGTMRFCASTWSGDNVTSWASMKGANALSLNAGVSLLQCYGHDIGGFEGPQPSPELLLRWVHLGIYGPRFAINCFKTSAKDNSVGEVIEPWMYPEITELVRAVIMRRYEILAYMYSLALESYRTSSPLQRWVGWGYESDPEVWSQFLKEGEEQFWFGDSLLVGGVFQPGQTTAKLYLPRKSGQDFDHGYVNTNAPYQHFASGQWAEISSVWKESIPVLAKIGAAVPVGKTKQTRMPGEPKPSCLSLEDDDYRGVEIFPPNGTSHGQTFSYTWFEDDGIASHPSISSFTIEYSSTDETIIVGFKSPVSNVFQPPWREINFILLPGDERYLVSNLGDPLQSTKRDGQGRRLWTLQL
;
A
#
# COMPACT_ATOMS: atom_id res chain seq x y z
N MET A 1 31.23 21.45 -26.64
CA MET A 1 29.87 21.25 -26.09
C MET A 1 30.05 20.28 -24.93
N LEU A 2 29.93 20.74 -23.67
CA LEU A 2 29.88 19.82 -22.53
C LEU A 2 28.65 18.92 -22.77
N GLY A 3 28.81 17.60 -22.73
CA GLY A 3 27.74 16.64 -23.04
C GLY A 3 26.54 16.74 -22.09
N HIS A 4 25.71 15.69 -22.00
CA HIS A 4 24.66 15.66 -20.98
C HIS A 4 25.28 15.68 -19.57
N PHE A 5 24.97 16.71 -18.78
CA PHE A 5 25.40 16.84 -17.39
C PHE A 5 24.18 16.97 -16.48
N LYS A 6 24.26 16.40 -15.27
CA LYS A 6 23.35 16.67 -14.15
C LYS A 6 24.11 17.50 -13.12
N VAL A 7 23.42 18.43 -12.47
CA VAL A 7 24.00 19.26 -11.41
C VAL A 7 23.28 18.95 -10.12
N TYR A 8 24.03 18.53 -9.11
CA TYR A 8 23.56 18.43 -7.73
C TYR A 8 24.11 19.63 -6.94
N ARG A 9 23.27 20.23 -6.09
CA ARG A 9 23.63 21.36 -5.23
C ARG A 9 23.13 21.08 -3.83
N GLN A 10 23.90 21.50 -2.84
CA GLN A 10 23.57 21.35 -1.43
C GLN A 10 23.91 22.67 -0.73
N ASP A 11 22.93 23.24 -0.03
CA ASP A 11 23.08 24.55 0.61
C ASP A 11 23.84 24.48 1.95
N TYR A 12 23.91 23.28 2.56
CA TYR A 12 24.48 23.06 3.90
C TYR A 12 25.20 21.71 4.02
N GLY A 13 26.35 21.67 4.70
CA GLY A 13 27.14 20.45 4.88
C GLY A 13 28.18 20.23 3.79
N GLY A 14 28.81 19.04 3.78
CA GLY A 14 29.67 18.59 2.69
C GLY A 14 28.87 17.81 1.64
N LEU A 15 29.30 17.87 0.38
CA LEU A 15 28.73 17.04 -0.68
C LEU A 15 29.25 15.60 -0.52
N GLU A 16 28.40 14.73 0.01
CA GLU A 16 28.62 13.29 0.01
C GLU A 16 27.76 12.64 -1.06
N GLU A 17 28.39 12.02 -2.05
CA GLU A 17 27.72 11.37 -3.18
C GLU A 17 28.05 9.89 -3.21
N TYR A 18 27.01 9.06 -3.29
CA TYR A 18 27.12 7.61 -3.47
C TYR A 18 26.69 7.27 -4.90
N LEU A 19 27.65 6.90 -5.75
CA LEU A 19 27.36 6.43 -7.10
C LEU A 19 27.11 4.92 -7.08
N ILE A 20 25.87 4.51 -7.35
CA ILE A 20 25.47 3.11 -7.40
C ILE A 20 25.39 2.66 -8.87
N ILE A 21 26.19 1.66 -9.22
CA ILE A 21 26.28 1.12 -10.59
C ILE A 21 25.81 -0.34 -10.57
N GLY A 22 24.87 -0.67 -11.44
CA GLY A 22 24.37 -2.03 -11.66
C GLY A 22 24.10 -2.29 -13.14
N LYS A 23 24.09 -3.57 -13.54
CA LYS A 23 23.81 -3.99 -14.92
C LYS A 23 22.32 -3.86 -15.26
N THR A 24 21.47 -3.87 -14.24
CA THR A 24 20.00 -3.75 -14.35
C THR A 24 19.48 -2.79 -13.28
N LEU A 25 18.27 -2.27 -13.47
CA LEU A 25 17.62 -1.46 -12.43
C LEU A 25 17.40 -2.24 -11.13
N LYS A 26 17.14 -3.56 -11.24
CA LYS A 26 17.02 -4.45 -10.07
C LYS A 26 18.29 -4.48 -9.22
N GLU A 27 19.46 -4.57 -9.86
CA GLU A 27 20.74 -4.52 -9.15
C GLU A 27 20.97 -3.16 -8.49
N VAL A 28 20.66 -2.04 -9.18
CA VAL A 28 20.81 -0.70 -8.61
C VAL A 28 19.94 -0.51 -7.37
N VAL A 29 18.65 -0.86 -7.45
CA VAL A 29 17.71 -0.71 -6.32
C VAL A 29 18.09 -1.63 -5.16
N ARG A 30 18.55 -2.86 -5.44
CA ARG A 30 19.04 -3.77 -4.40
C ARG A 30 20.28 -3.21 -3.69
N THR A 31 21.27 -2.73 -4.43
CA THR A 31 22.48 -2.14 -3.84
C THR A 31 22.15 -0.89 -3.02
N TYR A 32 21.16 -0.10 -3.45
CA TYR A 32 20.64 1.01 -2.65
C TYR A 32 20.04 0.52 -1.33
N ALA A 33 19.25 -0.56 -1.34
CA ALA A 33 18.73 -1.16 -0.12
C ALA A 33 19.80 -1.76 0.79
N GLU A 34 20.89 -2.31 0.23
CA GLU A 34 22.04 -2.78 1.02
C GLU A 34 22.73 -1.63 1.77
N LEU A 35 22.66 -0.39 1.24
CA LEU A 35 23.20 0.80 1.89
C LEU A 35 22.25 1.39 2.94
N VAL A 36 20.95 1.51 2.64
CA VAL A 36 20.02 2.28 3.49
C VAL A 36 19.05 1.41 4.31
N GLY A 37 18.98 0.11 4.01
CA GLY A 37 18.08 -0.85 4.63
C GLY A 37 17.03 -1.39 3.66
N PHE A 38 16.68 -2.67 3.82
CA PHE A 38 15.62 -3.31 3.05
C PHE A 38 14.23 -2.84 3.55
N PRO A 39 13.23 -2.74 2.67
CA PRO A 39 11.86 -2.40 3.06
C PRO A 39 11.29 -3.39 4.07
N LEU A 40 10.50 -2.90 5.05
CA LEU A 40 9.75 -3.76 5.96
C LEU A 40 8.48 -4.35 5.30
N LEU A 41 8.04 -5.50 5.79
CA LEU A 41 6.75 -6.08 5.43
C LEU A 41 5.63 -5.47 6.26
N VAL A 42 4.54 -5.09 5.59
CA VAL A 42 3.25 -4.89 6.25
C VAL A 42 2.59 -6.24 6.57
N PRO A 43 1.66 -6.31 7.54
CA PRO A 43 0.79 -7.47 7.71
C PRO A 43 -0.02 -7.77 6.43
N LYS A 44 -0.32 -9.04 6.15
CA LYS A 44 -0.99 -9.45 4.90
C LYS A 44 -2.34 -8.75 4.69
N TRP A 45 -3.09 -8.49 5.76
CA TRP A 45 -4.38 -7.77 5.70
C TRP A 45 -4.27 -6.35 5.14
N ALA A 46 -3.10 -5.70 5.21
CA ALA A 46 -2.88 -4.34 4.70
C ALA A 46 -2.96 -4.27 3.16
N PHE A 47 -2.82 -5.40 2.48
CA PHE A 47 -3.03 -5.51 1.03
C PHE A 47 -4.51 -5.62 0.65
N GLY A 48 -5.43 -5.73 1.60
CA GLY A 48 -6.87 -5.64 1.31
C GLY A 48 -7.33 -4.22 0.97
N TYR A 49 -8.64 -3.99 1.05
CA TYR A 49 -9.21 -2.65 1.01
C TYR A 49 -9.16 -1.99 2.38
N ILE A 50 -8.59 -0.78 2.42
CA ILE A 50 -8.55 0.09 3.61
C ILE A 50 -9.56 1.22 3.41
N SER A 51 -10.62 1.21 4.19
CA SER A 51 -11.58 2.32 4.24
C SER A 51 -11.02 3.50 5.04
N GLY A 52 -11.61 4.68 4.87
CA GLY A 52 -11.22 5.89 5.59
C GLY A 52 -12.28 6.96 5.42
N GLY A 53 -11.93 8.20 5.73
CA GLY A 53 -12.84 9.34 5.68
C GLY A 53 -12.86 10.11 7.00
N TYR A 54 -12.47 11.39 6.95
CA TYR A 54 -12.35 12.23 8.15
C TYR A 54 -13.66 12.37 8.92
N GLN A 55 -14.77 12.53 8.19
CA GLN A 55 -16.10 12.76 8.75
C GLN A 55 -16.55 11.67 9.74
N TYR A 56 -16.20 10.40 9.49
CA TYR A 56 -16.63 9.28 10.34
C TYR A 56 -16.14 9.38 11.79
N CYS A 57 -15.04 10.10 12.02
CA CYS A 57 -14.47 10.30 13.35
C CYS A 57 -14.92 11.63 14.01
N MET A 58 -15.75 12.42 13.32
CA MET A 58 -16.15 13.77 13.74
C MET A 58 -17.59 13.87 14.24
N GLY A 59 -18.39 12.83 14.08
CA GLY A 59 -19.80 12.83 14.46
C GLY A 59 -20.04 12.92 15.96
N ASP A 60 -20.82 13.91 16.40
CA ASP A 60 -21.29 14.02 17.79
C ASP A 60 -22.72 13.48 17.98
N ASP A 61 -23.59 13.58 16.96
CA ASP A 61 -24.96 13.04 16.98
C ASP A 61 -25.41 12.56 15.58
N PRO A 62 -25.53 11.24 15.33
CA PRO A 62 -25.12 10.17 16.24
C PRO A 62 -23.59 10.20 16.49
N PRO A 63 -23.12 9.73 17.65
CA PRO A 63 -21.69 9.73 17.96
C PRO A 63 -20.88 8.84 17.00
N ALA A 64 -19.62 9.21 16.78
CA ALA A 64 -18.74 8.60 15.77
C ALA A 64 -18.67 7.06 15.83
N TYR A 65 -18.65 6.47 17.04
CA TYR A 65 -18.64 5.01 17.19
C TYR A 65 -19.85 4.34 16.50
N GLU A 66 -21.05 4.92 16.58
CA GLU A 66 -22.27 4.40 15.93
C GLU A 66 -22.19 4.55 14.41
N GLN A 67 -21.68 5.68 13.92
CA GLN A 67 -21.51 5.91 12.49
C GLN A 67 -20.53 4.91 11.88
N LEU A 68 -19.43 4.61 12.57
CA LEU A 68 -18.45 3.62 12.15
C LEU A 68 -19.01 2.20 12.19
N LEU A 69 -19.80 1.84 13.20
CA LEU A 69 -20.50 0.55 13.24
C LEU A 69 -21.52 0.44 12.12
N ALA A 70 -22.29 1.49 11.85
CA ALA A 70 -23.22 1.54 10.73
C ALA A 70 -22.50 1.42 9.37
N PHE A 71 -21.33 2.04 9.22
CA PHE A 71 -20.48 1.87 8.04
C PHE A 71 -20.04 0.40 7.87
N ALA A 72 -19.64 -0.27 8.96
CA ALA A 72 -19.28 -1.68 8.93
C ALA A 72 -20.47 -2.58 8.54
N ASP A 73 -21.68 -2.24 8.98
CA ASP A 73 -22.89 -2.95 8.59
C ASP A 73 -23.26 -2.69 7.12
N LYS A 74 -23.00 -1.49 6.58
CA LYS A 74 -23.15 -1.19 5.15
C LYS A 74 -22.18 -1.97 4.27
N LEU A 75 -20.93 -2.20 4.72
CA LEU A 75 -19.99 -3.07 4.01
C LEU A 75 -20.58 -4.46 3.78
N LYS A 76 -21.24 -5.02 4.82
CA LYS A 76 -21.96 -6.29 4.71
C LYS A 76 -23.19 -6.20 3.82
N LEU A 77 -23.98 -5.13 3.92
CA LEU A 77 -25.17 -4.91 3.09
C LEU A 77 -24.82 -4.89 1.60
N HIS A 78 -23.72 -4.24 1.24
CA HIS A 78 -23.27 -4.10 -0.14
C HIS A 78 -22.33 -5.23 -0.60
N ASP A 79 -21.98 -6.18 0.26
CA ASP A 79 -21.02 -7.27 0.01
C ASP A 79 -19.63 -6.76 -0.43
N VAL A 80 -19.16 -5.67 0.18
CA VAL A 80 -17.84 -5.09 -0.11
C VAL A 80 -16.84 -5.53 0.96
N PRO A 81 -15.83 -6.36 0.63
CA PRO A 81 -14.84 -6.80 1.61
C PRO A 81 -13.89 -5.65 2.01
N CYS A 82 -13.66 -5.47 3.31
CA CYS A 82 -12.82 -4.41 3.87
C CYS A 82 -11.94 -4.98 4.98
N SER A 83 -10.62 -4.83 4.84
CA SER A 83 -9.67 -5.40 5.79
C SER A 83 -9.35 -4.47 6.95
N ALA A 84 -9.46 -3.16 6.72
CA ALA A 84 -9.14 -2.18 7.74
C ALA A 84 -9.85 -0.83 7.55
N HIS A 85 -9.88 -0.04 8.61
CA HIS A 85 -10.31 1.35 8.59
C HIS A 85 -9.18 2.25 9.09
N GLN A 86 -8.81 3.22 8.26
CA GLN A 86 -7.87 4.28 8.58
C GLN A 86 -8.61 5.40 9.34
N MET A 87 -8.59 5.28 10.66
CA MET A 87 -9.29 6.15 11.59
C MET A 87 -8.60 7.52 11.68
N SER A 88 -9.30 8.53 11.19
CA SER A 88 -8.84 9.93 11.21
C SER A 88 -8.83 10.51 12.62
N SER A 89 -8.08 11.60 12.83
CA SER A 89 -7.81 12.18 14.16
C SER A 89 -9.01 12.74 14.94
N GLY A 90 -10.24 12.69 14.40
CA GLY A 90 -11.45 13.16 15.08
C GLY A 90 -11.73 12.44 16.41
N TYR A 91 -11.26 11.20 16.58
CA TYR A 91 -11.33 10.47 17.85
C TYR A 91 -10.57 11.14 18.99
N SER A 92 -9.62 12.03 18.65
CA SER A 92 -8.74 12.70 19.61
C SER A 92 -9.05 14.16 19.87
N ILE A 93 -10.17 14.66 19.33
CA ILE A 93 -10.63 16.03 19.60
C ILE A 93 -11.33 16.06 20.95
N SER A 94 -10.90 16.94 21.85
CA SER A 94 -11.48 17.11 23.18
C SER A 94 -12.99 17.34 23.12
N GLU A 95 -13.74 16.70 24.01
CA GLU A 95 -15.17 17.01 24.22
C GLU A 95 -15.35 18.32 25.03
N ILE A 96 -14.33 18.70 25.80
CA ILE A 96 -14.29 19.90 26.65
C ILE A 96 -13.66 21.05 25.86
N GLU A 97 -14.24 22.24 25.97
CA GLU A 97 -13.68 23.44 25.34
C GLU A 97 -12.27 23.78 25.89
N PRO A 98 -11.31 24.15 25.02
CA PRO A 98 -11.45 24.25 23.56
C PRO A 98 -11.54 22.86 22.89
N LYS A 99 -12.52 22.64 22.01
CA LYS A 99 -12.73 21.38 21.27
C LYS A 99 -11.66 21.14 20.20
N VAL A 100 -10.44 20.85 20.66
CA VAL A 100 -9.27 20.68 19.80
C VAL A 100 -8.59 19.34 20.03
N ARG A 101 -7.75 18.97 19.07
CA ARG A 101 -7.05 17.70 19.02
C ARG A 101 -6.00 17.60 20.13
N ASN A 102 -6.15 16.56 20.94
CA ASN A 102 -5.21 16.13 21.94
C ASN A 102 -4.74 14.70 21.60
N VAL A 103 -3.61 14.58 20.92
CA VAL A 103 -3.04 13.26 20.53
C VAL A 103 -2.98 12.31 21.74
N PHE A 104 -3.22 11.02 21.54
CA PHE A 104 -3.35 9.99 22.59
C PHE A 104 -4.51 10.13 23.58
N ASN A 105 -5.39 11.12 23.44
CA ASN A 105 -6.58 11.26 24.29
C ASN A 105 -7.84 10.90 23.50
N TRP A 106 -8.67 10.00 24.02
CA TRP A 106 -9.95 9.66 23.38
C TRP A 106 -11.04 10.68 23.74
N ASN A 107 -11.82 11.08 22.74
CA ASN A 107 -13.10 11.75 22.94
C ASN A 107 -14.12 10.74 23.47
N ARG A 108 -14.50 10.87 24.74
CA ARG A 108 -15.37 9.90 25.42
C ARG A 108 -16.85 10.05 25.06
N HIS A 109 -17.30 11.21 24.59
CA HIS A 109 -18.62 11.33 23.94
C HIS A 109 -18.71 10.52 22.64
N ARG A 110 -17.71 10.66 21.76
CA ARG A 110 -17.65 9.98 20.46
C ARG A 110 -17.28 8.50 20.55
N PHE A 111 -16.49 8.13 21.56
CA PHE A 111 -16.04 6.77 21.85
C PHE A 111 -16.05 6.53 23.37
N PRO A 112 -17.22 6.23 23.97
CA PRO A 112 -17.33 6.06 25.42
C PRO A 112 -16.44 4.93 25.99
N ASP A 113 -16.38 3.82 25.25
CA ASP A 113 -15.60 2.63 25.56
C ASP A 113 -14.82 2.20 24.30
N PRO A 114 -13.64 2.80 24.05
CA PRO A 114 -12.83 2.53 22.87
C PRO A 114 -12.46 1.05 22.73
N GLU A 115 -12.06 0.39 23.81
CA GLU A 115 -11.65 -1.01 23.82
C GLU A 115 -12.81 -1.93 23.40
N LYS A 116 -14.02 -1.70 23.93
CA LYS A 116 -15.22 -2.44 23.51
C LYS A 116 -15.57 -2.18 22.05
N TRP A 117 -15.53 -0.92 21.61
CA TRP A 117 -15.80 -0.56 20.23
C TRP A 117 -14.80 -1.19 19.25
N ILE A 118 -13.50 -1.15 19.58
CA ILE A 118 -12.42 -1.79 18.81
C ILE A 118 -12.70 -3.29 18.69
N ALA A 119 -13.03 -3.97 19.80
CA ALA A 119 -13.34 -5.39 19.78
C ALA A 119 -14.57 -5.71 18.89
N GLU A 120 -15.60 -4.86 18.92
CA GLU A 120 -16.78 -5.00 18.08
C GLU A 120 -16.47 -4.80 16.58
N TYR A 121 -15.60 -3.83 16.26
CA TYR A 121 -15.16 -3.56 14.91
C TYR A 121 -14.29 -4.71 14.37
N HIS A 122 -13.36 -5.22 15.19
CA HIS A 122 -12.55 -6.38 14.85
C HIS A 122 -13.40 -7.63 14.65
N SER A 123 -14.50 -7.82 15.39
CA SER A 123 -15.40 -8.98 15.23
C SER A 123 -16.05 -9.04 13.84
N ARG A 124 -16.14 -7.90 13.15
CA ARG A 124 -16.57 -7.77 11.74
C ARG A 124 -15.42 -7.97 10.75
N GLY A 125 -14.24 -8.35 11.23
CA GLY A 125 -13.04 -8.58 10.42
C GLY A 125 -12.22 -7.32 10.12
N ILE A 126 -12.61 -6.14 10.63
CA ILE A 126 -12.01 -4.87 10.21
C ILE A 126 -10.96 -4.41 11.24
N ARG A 127 -9.72 -4.26 10.79
CA ARG A 127 -8.58 -3.75 11.58
C ARG A 127 -8.59 -2.22 11.67
N LEU A 128 -7.85 -1.65 12.63
CA LEU A 128 -7.81 -0.19 12.84
C LEU A 128 -6.40 0.40 12.74
N LEU A 129 -6.26 1.44 11.91
CA LEU A 129 -5.07 2.25 11.80
C LEU A 129 -5.38 3.66 12.31
N THR A 130 -4.76 4.10 13.40
CA THR A 130 -5.14 5.37 14.04
C THR A 130 -4.19 6.52 13.71
N ASN A 131 -4.75 7.68 13.35
CA ASN A 131 -3.99 8.91 13.09
C ASN A 131 -3.39 9.50 14.38
N ILE A 132 -2.11 9.83 14.35
CA ILE A 132 -1.41 10.61 15.38
C ILE A 132 -0.49 11.63 14.72
N LYS A 133 -0.27 12.77 15.40
CA LYS A 133 0.46 13.93 14.85
C LYS A 133 1.58 14.37 15.80
N PRO A 134 2.73 14.85 15.29
CA PRO A 134 3.92 15.13 16.10
C PRO A 134 3.89 16.51 16.77
N PHE A 135 2.70 17.00 17.13
CA PHE A 135 2.51 18.29 17.76
C PHE A 135 1.44 18.22 18.85
N VAL A 136 1.58 19.10 19.83
CA VAL A 136 0.65 19.25 20.96
C VAL A 136 0.17 20.70 21.02
N LEU A 137 -1.14 20.87 21.14
CA LEU A 137 -1.75 22.19 21.38
C LEU A 137 -1.54 22.60 22.85
N GLU A 138 -1.56 23.89 23.15
CA GLU A 138 -1.35 24.38 24.52
C GLU A 138 -2.39 23.85 25.53
N SER A 139 -3.58 23.50 25.03
CA SER A 139 -4.67 22.89 25.80
C SER A 139 -4.48 21.40 26.09
N HIS A 140 -3.45 20.76 25.52
CA HIS A 140 -3.19 19.35 25.75
C HIS A 140 -2.83 19.11 27.24
N PRO A 141 -3.40 18.08 27.91
CA PRO A 141 -3.16 17.83 29.33
C PRO A 141 -1.66 17.75 29.71
N ASP A 142 -0.87 17.12 28.85
CA ASP A 142 0.59 16.97 29.03
C ASP A 142 1.45 18.11 28.45
N TYR A 143 0.86 19.23 27.98
CA TYR A 143 1.64 20.30 27.34
C TYR A 143 2.69 20.89 28.30
N GLN A 144 2.31 21.17 29.55
CA GLN A 144 3.25 21.72 30.54
C GLN A 144 4.34 20.72 30.90
N TYR A 145 4.00 19.44 31.04
CA TYR A 145 4.99 18.39 31.27
C TYR A 145 6.04 18.34 30.15
N LEU A 146 5.60 18.29 28.88
CA LEU A 146 6.50 18.26 27.72
C LEU A 146 7.35 19.54 27.64
N LYS A 147 6.77 20.69 27.96
CA LYS A 147 7.48 21.97 28.01
C LYS A 147 8.58 21.98 29.07
N GLU A 148 8.26 21.56 30.30
CA GLU A 148 9.19 21.53 31.43
C GLU A 148 10.27 20.44 31.26
N SER A 149 9.95 19.34 30.57
CA SER A 149 10.86 18.22 30.34
C SER A 149 11.73 18.36 29.08
N ASN A 150 11.91 19.57 28.54
CA ASN A 150 12.68 19.83 27.31
C ASN A 150 12.16 19.06 26.08
N GLY A 151 10.87 18.68 26.06
CA GLY A 151 10.27 17.81 25.05
C GLY A 151 9.70 18.51 23.82
N LEU A 152 9.83 19.83 23.73
CA LEU A 152 9.33 20.66 22.64
C LEU A 152 10.49 21.47 22.04
N PHE A 153 10.41 21.79 20.75
CA PHE A 153 11.41 22.66 20.13
C PHE A 153 11.53 24.00 20.87
N LYS A 154 12.73 24.58 20.84
CA LYS A 154 13.01 25.87 21.46
C LYS A 154 13.40 26.93 20.43
N GLU A 155 13.08 28.17 20.72
CA GLU A 155 13.64 29.32 20.03
C GLU A 155 15.11 29.54 20.43
N LYS A 156 15.82 30.39 19.69
CA LYS A 156 17.22 30.73 19.97
C LYS A 156 17.44 31.35 21.35
N ASP A 157 16.43 32.02 21.91
CA ASP A 157 16.48 32.60 23.26
C ASP A 157 16.13 31.61 24.38
N GLY A 158 15.88 30.33 24.02
CA GLY A 158 15.58 29.24 24.95
C GLY A 158 14.10 29.10 25.32
N LYS A 159 13.21 29.98 24.84
CA LYS A 159 11.76 29.82 25.02
C LYS A 159 11.23 28.66 24.18
N THR A 160 10.08 28.11 24.57
CA THR A 160 9.37 27.11 23.78
C THR A 160 8.96 27.70 22.44
N GLY A 161 9.29 27.02 21.34
CA GLY A 161 8.83 27.37 20.01
C GLY A 161 7.34 27.09 19.89
N THR A 162 6.55 28.14 19.70
CA THR A 162 5.10 28.06 19.57
C THR A 162 4.66 28.50 18.18
N MET A 163 3.59 27.89 17.65
CA MET A 163 3.01 28.25 16.36
C MET A 163 1.53 27.88 16.27
N ARG A 164 0.87 28.44 15.25
CA ARG A 164 -0.49 28.07 14.88
C ARG A 164 -0.48 26.71 14.18
N LEU A 165 -1.09 25.73 14.81
CA LEU A 165 -1.21 24.36 14.32
C LEU A 165 -2.66 24.06 13.96
N TRP A 166 -2.86 23.11 13.05
CA TRP A 166 -4.20 22.63 12.74
C TRP A 166 -4.83 21.99 13.98
N SER A 167 -5.92 22.55 14.48
CA SER A 167 -6.43 22.21 15.81
C SER A 167 -7.56 21.20 15.81
N ALA A 168 -8.52 21.30 14.90
CA ALA A 168 -9.65 20.38 14.83
C ALA A 168 -10.19 20.28 13.40
N GLY A 169 -11.36 20.84 13.09
CA GLY A 169 -11.99 20.76 11.77
C GLY A 169 -11.27 21.54 10.68
N GLY A 170 -11.78 21.48 9.45
CA GLY A 170 -11.27 22.26 8.31
C GLY A 170 -11.16 23.75 8.65
N GLY A 171 -9.97 24.33 8.45
CA GLY A 171 -9.70 25.76 8.69
C GLY A 171 -9.47 26.16 10.16
N GLU A 172 -9.61 25.24 11.12
CA GLU A 172 -9.40 25.55 12.53
C GLU A 172 -7.92 25.47 12.93
N SER A 173 -7.47 26.44 13.72
CA SER A 173 -6.11 26.43 14.27
C SER A 173 -6.06 26.87 15.71
N GLY A 174 -5.05 26.37 16.42
CA GLY A 174 -4.77 26.64 17.83
C GLY A 174 -3.27 26.83 18.03
N ASP A 175 -2.90 27.52 19.10
CA ASP A 175 -1.49 27.64 19.47
C ASP A 175 -0.98 26.33 20.08
N GLY A 176 0.28 26.01 19.81
CA GLY A 176 0.94 24.84 20.34
C GLY A 176 2.37 24.71 19.85
N SER A 177 2.94 23.52 20.03
CA SER A 177 4.35 23.24 19.75
C SER A 177 4.53 21.88 19.12
N HIS A 178 5.59 21.76 18.31
CA HIS A 178 6.06 20.47 17.83
C HIS A 178 6.88 19.74 18.91
N ILE A 179 6.69 18.43 18.94
CA ILE A 179 7.43 17.51 19.78
C ILE A 179 8.86 17.41 19.26
N ASP A 180 9.84 17.45 20.18
CA ASP A 180 11.22 17.16 19.89
C ASP A 180 11.57 15.71 20.24
N PHE A 181 11.60 14.84 19.24
CA PHE A 181 11.96 13.43 19.40
C PHE A 181 13.43 13.19 19.75
N THR A 182 14.28 14.22 19.73
CA THR A 182 15.65 14.13 20.28
C THR A 182 15.68 14.33 21.79
N SER A 183 14.59 14.79 22.42
CA SER A 183 14.45 14.79 23.87
C SER A 183 14.12 13.37 24.36
N GLY A 184 14.85 12.91 25.37
CA GLY A 184 14.60 11.59 25.96
C GLY A 184 13.20 11.50 26.57
N ALA A 185 12.73 12.57 27.20
CA ALA A 185 11.41 12.62 27.82
C ALA A 185 10.27 12.56 26.78
N ALA A 186 10.37 13.35 25.69
CA ALA A 186 9.37 13.36 24.63
C ALA A 186 9.34 12.05 23.83
N PHE A 187 10.50 11.48 23.50
CA PHE A 187 10.59 10.19 22.82
C PHE A 187 9.88 9.10 23.65
N GLN A 188 10.14 9.05 24.96
CA GLN A 188 9.50 8.08 25.86
C GLN A 188 8.00 8.35 26.06
N TRP A 189 7.58 9.62 26.07
CA TRP A 189 6.17 9.98 26.13
C TRP A 189 5.42 9.47 24.89
N TRP A 190 5.97 9.72 23.69
CA TRP A 190 5.38 9.22 22.44
C TRP A 190 5.35 7.70 22.37
N PHE A 191 6.46 7.05 22.72
CA PHE A 191 6.57 5.60 22.79
C PHE A 191 5.47 5.01 23.67
N LYS A 192 5.25 5.57 24.87
CA LYS A 192 4.20 5.12 25.79
C LYS A 192 2.79 5.35 25.23
N GLY A 193 2.54 6.48 24.58
CA GLY A 193 1.25 6.76 23.94
C GLY A 193 0.89 5.74 22.86
N VAL A 194 1.85 5.43 21.96
CA VAL A 194 1.69 4.38 20.95
C VAL A 194 1.53 2.99 21.58
N GLN A 195 2.31 2.70 22.63
CA GLN A 195 2.22 1.46 23.37
C GLN A 195 0.81 1.26 23.95
N GLU A 196 0.21 2.32 24.51
CA GLU A 196 -1.13 2.27 25.07
C GLU A 196 -2.20 2.04 24.00
N LEU A 197 -2.16 2.78 22.89
CA LEU A 197 -3.07 2.55 21.76
C LEU A 197 -3.02 1.09 21.27
N LYS A 198 -1.83 0.50 21.19
CA LYS A 198 -1.67 -0.92 20.81
C LYS A 198 -2.27 -1.87 21.85
N LYS A 199 -2.10 -1.60 23.16
CA LYS A 199 -2.73 -2.39 24.23
C LYS A 199 -4.25 -2.31 24.21
N GLN A 200 -4.80 -1.16 23.84
CA GLN A 200 -6.25 -0.96 23.66
C GLN A 200 -6.82 -1.70 22.44
N GLY A 201 -5.96 -2.18 21.54
CA GLY A 201 -6.34 -3.00 20.39
C GLY A 201 -6.16 -2.34 19.02
N ILE A 202 -5.58 -1.14 18.94
CA ILE A 202 -5.21 -0.54 17.64
C ILE A 202 -4.17 -1.41 16.93
N ASP A 203 -4.37 -1.69 15.65
CA ASP A 203 -3.53 -2.62 14.90
C ASP A 203 -2.31 -1.96 14.26
N ALA A 204 -2.46 -0.71 13.82
CA ALA A 204 -1.40 0.07 13.18
C ALA A 204 -1.46 1.56 13.54
N ILE A 205 -0.34 2.25 13.31
CA ILE A 205 -0.20 3.68 13.58
C ILE A 205 -0.08 4.45 12.27
N TRP A 206 -0.80 5.56 12.17
CA TRP A 206 -0.72 6.51 11.08
C TRP A 206 -0.06 7.81 11.58
N ASN A 207 1.25 7.91 11.35
CA ASN A 207 2.06 9.10 11.62
C ASN A 207 1.82 10.15 10.52
N ASP A 208 1.14 11.23 10.88
CA ASP A 208 0.67 12.26 9.95
C ASP A 208 1.24 13.64 10.31
N ASN A 209 1.30 14.56 9.34
CA ASN A 209 1.91 15.89 9.46
C ASN A 209 3.37 15.89 9.98
N ASN A 210 4.14 14.86 9.62
CA ASN A 210 5.51 14.68 10.12
C ASN A 210 6.59 15.15 9.15
N GLU A 211 6.28 16.12 8.28
CA GLU A 211 7.26 16.89 7.49
C GLU A 211 7.91 18.03 8.30
N TYR A 212 7.33 18.36 9.46
CA TYR A 212 7.74 19.47 10.33
C TYR A 212 7.78 20.80 9.57
N VAL A 213 6.62 21.20 9.02
CA VAL A 213 6.44 22.52 8.40
C VAL A 213 6.44 23.58 9.49
N LEU A 214 7.58 24.22 9.70
CA LEU A 214 7.82 25.15 10.80
C LEU A 214 8.09 26.58 10.31
N PRO A 215 7.79 27.61 11.11
CA PRO A 215 8.00 29.00 10.74
C PRO A 215 9.48 29.41 10.77
N ASN A 216 10.35 28.66 11.45
CA ASN A 216 11.75 29.04 11.65
C ASN A 216 12.68 27.83 11.80
N ASP A 217 13.62 27.68 10.87
CA ASP A 217 14.64 26.62 10.89
C ASP A 217 15.75 26.81 11.93
N SER A 218 15.84 28.00 12.54
CA SER A 218 16.78 28.30 13.62
C SER A 218 16.33 27.81 14.99
N TRP A 219 15.14 27.22 15.11
CA TRP A 219 14.72 26.57 16.35
C TRP A 219 15.70 25.45 16.72
N THR A 220 15.83 25.17 18.00
CA THR A 220 16.85 24.27 18.55
C THR A 220 16.27 22.97 19.07
N LEU A 221 17.11 21.95 19.00
CA LEU A 221 16.88 20.57 19.41
C LEU A 221 17.52 20.27 20.78
N ALA A 222 16.94 19.34 21.52
CA ALA A 222 17.44 18.84 22.80
C ALA A 222 18.68 17.96 22.65
N LEU A 223 18.71 17.07 21.65
CA LEU A 223 19.82 16.16 21.32
C LEU A 223 20.25 15.22 22.47
N GLU A 224 19.28 14.74 23.25
CA GLU A 224 19.50 13.82 24.38
C GLU A 224 19.44 12.34 23.96
N VAL A 225 18.68 12.03 22.91
CA VAL A 225 18.63 10.71 22.29
C VAL A 225 19.82 10.57 21.33
N PRO A 226 20.65 9.51 21.42
CA PRO A 226 21.79 9.33 20.53
C PRO A 226 21.38 9.31 19.06
N VAL A 227 21.86 10.28 18.29
CA VAL A 227 21.53 10.45 16.86
C VAL A 227 22.55 9.74 15.95
N SER A 228 23.75 9.48 16.45
CA SER A 228 24.86 8.88 15.71
C SER A 228 25.77 8.09 16.66
N SER A 229 26.32 6.97 16.18
CA SER A 229 27.43 6.25 16.84
C SER A 229 28.81 6.80 16.47
N ILE A 230 28.86 7.75 15.54
CA ILE A 230 30.07 8.43 15.08
C ILE A 230 30.12 9.81 15.75
N ASP A 231 31.26 10.14 16.34
CA ASP A 231 31.53 11.40 17.05
C ASP A 231 31.61 12.58 16.07
N THR A 232 30.44 13.06 15.63
CA THR A 232 30.29 14.27 14.82
C THR A 232 29.58 15.34 15.64
N THR A 233 30.06 16.59 15.55
CA THR A 233 29.34 17.75 16.09
C THR A 233 28.04 17.94 15.34
N VAL A 234 26.96 17.44 15.95
CA VAL A 234 25.60 17.63 15.48
C VAL A 234 25.17 19.10 15.68
N PRO A 235 24.64 19.79 14.66
CA PRO A 235 24.07 21.12 14.83
C PRO A 235 22.88 21.09 15.80
N SER A 236 22.85 22.03 16.74
CA SER A 236 21.69 22.19 17.65
C SER A 236 20.50 22.86 16.98
N SER A 237 20.70 23.57 15.86
CA SER A 237 19.60 24.12 15.05
C SER A 237 18.92 23.02 14.25
N LEU A 238 17.59 23.10 14.13
CA LEU A 238 16.77 22.16 13.40
C LEU A 238 17.16 22.09 11.91
N GLY A 239 16.89 23.14 11.12
CA GLY A 239 17.11 23.11 9.67
C GLY A 239 16.51 21.88 8.95
N LEU A 240 16.94 21.64 7.71
CA LEU A 240 16.46 20.49 6.93
C LEU A 240 16.86 19.14 7.57
N TRP A 241 18.10 19.06 8.07
CA TRP A 241 18.63 17.84 8.70
C TRP A 241 17.86 17.45 9.96
N GLY A 242 17.57 18.42 10.83
CA GLY A 242 16.78 18.20 12.04
C GLY A 242 15.35 17.79 11.71
N ARG A 243 14.68 18.44 10.75
CA ARG A 243 13.33 18.01 10.30
C ARG A 243 13.33 16.54 9.83
N ALA A 244 14.29 16.17 8.98
CA ALA A 244 14.46 14.81 8.49
C ALA A 244 14.68 13.82 9.64
N MET A 245 15.49 14.17 10.63
CA MET A 245 15.72 13.32 11.80
C MET A 245 14.48 13.16 12.68
N GLN A 246 13.67 14.22 12.84
CA GLN A 246 12.44 14.16 13.62
C GLN A 246 11.41 13.22 12.96
N THR A 247 11.37 13.17 11.63
CA THR A 247 10.60 12.17 10.87
C THR A 247 11.07 10.75 11.19
N GLU A 248 12.39 10.50 11.15
CA GLU A 248 12.98 9.18 11.47
C GLU A 248 12.69 8.73 12.91
N LEU A 249 12.91 9.62 13.88
CA LEU A 249 12.77 9.29 15.30
C LEU A 249 11.30 9.09 15.69
N MET A 250 10.36 9.82 15.10
CA MET A 250 8.92 9.55 15.26
C MET A 250 8.55 8.17 14.70
N GLY A 251 9.05 7.82 13.51
CA GLY A 251 8.88 6.49 12.92
C GLY A 251 9.42 5.39 13.82
N LYS A 252 10.66 5.55 14.30
CA LYS A 252 11.33 4.63 15.23
C LYS A 252 10.57 4.48 16.55
N ALA A 253 10.15 5.59 17.17
CA ALA A 253 9.42 5.56 18.43
C ALA A 253 8.09 4.80 18.29
N SER A 254 7.33 5.06 17.21
CA SER A 254 6.09 4.32 16.92
C SER A 254 6.35 2.84 16.64
N HIS A 255 7.35 2.52 15.81
CA HIS A 255 7.71 1.15 15.45
C HIS A 255 8.11 0.31 16.66
N ASP A 256 9.04 0.82 17.48
CA ASP A 256 9.56 0.10 18.64
C ASP A 256 8.49 -0.06 19.73
N ALA A 257 7.59 0.92 19.87
CA ALA A 257 6.46 0.84 20.79
C ALA A 257 5.51 -0.31 20.40
N LEU A 258 5.18 -0.46 19.11
CA LEU A 258 4.38 -1.58 18.61
C LEU A 258 5.03 -2.93 18.91
N LEU A 259 6.33 -3.06 18.62
CA LEU A 259 7.10 -4.28 18.90
C LEU A 259 7.19 -4.59 20.40
N SER A 260 7.22 -3.57 21.26
CA SER A 260 7.28 -3.78 22.71
C SER A 260 6.02 -4.46 23.27
N VAL A 261 4.87 -4.30 22.61
CA VAL A 261 3.60 -4.96 22.99
C VAL A 261 3.45 -6.30 22.28
N ALA A 262 3.82 -6.37 21.01
CA ALA A 262 3.64 -7.54 20.16
C ALA A 262 4.94 -7.90 19.41
N PRO A 263 5.97 -8.44 20.10
CA PRO A 263 7.31 -8.63 19.52
C PRO A 263 7.35 -9.63 18.34
N ASN A 264 6.36 -10.52 18.29
CA ASN A 264 6.24 -11.53 17.25
C ASN A 264 5.29 -11.09 16.11
N GLU A 265 4.65 -9.93 16.18
CA GLU A 265 3.81 -9.39 15.10
C GLU A 265 4.59 -8.33 14.31
N ARG A 266 4.40 -8.25 12.99
CA ARG A 266 4.97 -7.16 12.19
C ARG A 266 4.39 -5.82 12.65
N PRO A 267 5.22 -4.84 13.01
CA PRO A 267 4.76 -3.50 13.31
C PRO A 267 4.32 -2.82 12.02
N PHE A 268 3.17 -2.14 12.05
CA PHE A 268 2.69 -1.36 10.92
C PHE A 268 2.62 0.11 11.33
N VAL A 269 3.59 0.88 10.82
CA VAL A 269 3.58 2.34 10.85
C VAL A 269 3.43 2.88 9.42
N LEU A 270 2.34 3.61 9.18
CA LEU A 270 2.09 4.40 7.99
C LEU A 270 2.60 5.83 8.23
N THR A 271 3.49 6.34 7.39
CA THR A 271 4.10 7.67 7.56
C THR A 271 3.87 8.56 6.34
N ARG A 272 3.68 9.87 6.55
CA ARG A 272 3.51 10.83 5.44
C ARG A 272 4.85 11.28 4.87
N SER A 273 5.77 11.62 5.76
CA SER A 273 7.13 12.03 5.42
C SER A 273 8.11 10.86 5.52
N ALA A 274 9.13 10.87 4.67
CA ALA A 274 10.19 9.88 4.67
C ALA A 274 11.52 10.47 4.16
N THR A 275 12.61 9.88 4.66
CA THR A 275 13.99 9.98 4.16
C THR A 275 14.44 8.59 3.71
N ALA A 276 15.66 8.47 3.19
CA ALA A 276 16.24 7.20 2.76
C ALA A 276 16.22 6.09 3.85
N GLY A 277 16.22 6.48 5.14
CA GLY A 277 16.26 5.54 6.27
C GLY A 277 14.89 5.11 6.82
N THR A 278 13.80 5.81 6.47
CA THR A 278 12.52 5.69 7.17
C THR A 278 11.93 4.31 7.08
N MET A 279 12.14 3.62 5.95
CA MET A 279 11.50 2.32 5.67
C MET A 279 12.05 1.17 6.51
N ARG A 280 13.06 1.42 7.36
CA ARG A 280 13.49 0.51 8.43
C ARG A 280 12.57 0.53 9.65
N PHE A 281 11.68 1.52 9.75
CA PHE A 281 10.73 1.69 10.86
C PHE A 281 9.29 1.79 10.37
N CYS A 282 9.07 2.42 9.22
CA CYS A 282 7.73 2.59 8.64
C CYS A 282 7.58 1.72 7.41
N ALA A 283 6.72 0.71 7.48
CA ALA A 283 6.52 -0.23 6.38
C ALA A 283 5.70 0.34 5.21
N SER A 284 5.06 1.51 5.37
CA SER A 284 4.18 2.10 4.34
C SER A 284 4.15 3.63 4.38
N THR A 285 3.79 4.22 3.25
CA THR A 285 3.57 5.66 3.06
C THR A 285 2.53 5.92 1.96
N TRP A 286 2.13 7.16 1.74
CA TRP A 286 1.16 7.54 0.71
C TRP A 286 1.47 8.93 0.14
N SER A 287 0.78 9.32 -0.94
CA SER A 287 1.03 10.59 -1.64
C SER A 287 0.61 11.87 -0.90
N GLY A 288 0.15 11.78 0.34
CA GLY A 288 -0.45 12.91 1.04
C GLY A 288 -1.83 13.28 0.47
N ASP A 289 -2.20 14.55 0.66
CA ASP A 289 -3.54 15.08 0.47
C ASP A 289 -3.81 15.36 -1.03
N ASN A 290 -3.93 14.32 -1.85
CA ASN A 290 -4.12 14.47 -3.30
C ASN A 290 -5.50 15.01 -3.68
N VAL A 291 -5.55 15.88 -4.70
CA VAL A 291 -6.81 16.48 -5.18
C VAL A 291 -7.63 15.48 -6.01
N THR A 292 -8.95 15.65 -5.99
CA THR A 292 -9.86 14.91 -6.87
C THR A 292 -9.78 15.42 -8.29
N SER A 293 -8.97 14.78 -9.11
CA SER A 293 -8.86 15.09 -10.52
C SER A 293 -8.29 13.94 -11.34
N TRP A 294 -8.58 13.94 -12.64
CA TRP A 294 -7.96 13.02 -13.60
C TRP A 294 -6.43 13.17 -13.66
N ALA A 295 -5.93 14.41 -13.54
CA ALA A 295 -4.48 14.67 -13.52
C ALA A 295 -3.81 14.06 -12.29
N SER A 296 -4.46 14.11 -11.12
CA SER A 296 -3.97 13.46 -9.90
C SER A 296 -3.95 11.94 -10.02
N MET A 297 -5.00 11.33 -10.61
CA MET A 297 -5.03 9.90 -10.89
C MET A 297 -3.92 9.49 -11.88
N LYS A 298 -3.61 10.33 -12.87
CA LYS A 298 -2.52 10.10 -13.83
C LYS A 298 -1.14 10.19 -13.15
N GLY A 299 -0.88 11.28 -12.43
CA GLY A 299 0.38 11.49 -11.73
C GLY A 299 0.65 10.48 -10.60
N ALA A 300 -0.40 9.87 -10.05
CA ALA A 300 -0.29 8.81 -9.04
C ALA A 300 0.59 7.63 -9.50
N ASN A 301 0.48 7.22 -10.77
CA ASN A 301 1.31 6.14 -11.31
C ASN A 301 2.80 6.52 -11.30
N ALA A 302 3.14 7.71 -11.79
CA ALA A 302 4.51 8.20 -11.79
C ALA A 302 5.09 8.29 -10.36
N LEU A 303 4.28 8.77 -9.40
CA LEU A 303 4.67 8.81 -7.99
C LEU A 303 4.92 7.40 -7.43
N SER A 304 4.04 6.44 -7.69
CA SER A 304 4.19 5.06 -7.24
C SER A 304 5.45 4.38 -7.80
N LEU A 305 5.78 4.64 -9.07
CA LEU A 305 7.00 4.12 -9.69
C LEU A 305 8.27 4.71 -9.06
N ASN A 306 8.29 6.03 -8.81
CA ASN A 306 9.40 6.69 -8.12
C ASN A 306 9.54 6.21 -6.67
N ALA A 307 8.41 6.05 -5.97
CA ALA A 307 8.35 5.52 -4.61
C ALA A 307 8.95 4.10 -4.54
N GLY A 308 8.55 3.23 -5.47
CA GLY A 308 9.05 1.85 -5.56
C GLY A 308 10.57 1.77 -5.69
N VAL A 309 11.17 2.48 -6.66
CA VAL A 309 12.64 2.50 -6.83
C VAL A 309 13.37 3.21 -5.70
N SER A 310 12.65 4.01 -4.89
CA SER A 310 13.16 4.67 -3.68
C SER A 310 12.90 3.86 -2.39
N LEU A 311 12.58 2.57 -2.51
CA LEU A 311 12.33 1.63 -1.41
C LEU A 311 11.05 1.89 -0.59
N LEU A 312 10.20 2.81 -1.02
CA LEU A 312 8.87 3.05 -0.46
C LEU A 312 7.88 2.03 -1.06
N GLN A 313 8.07 0.74 -0.79
CA GLN A 313 7.46 -0.32 -1.62
C GLN A 313 6.00 -0.62 -1.28
N CYS A 314 5.53 -0.31 -0.07
CA CYS A 314 4.10 -0.24 0.26
C CYS A 314 3.61 1.22 0.19
N TYR A 315 3.58 1.76 -1.03
CA TYR A 315 3.08 3.10 -1.32
C TYR A 315 1.68 3.04 -1.96
N GLY A 316 0.91 4.10 -1.79
CA GLY A 316 -0.37 4.26 -2.47
C GLY A 316 -0.94 5.66 -2.34
N HIS A 317 -2.19 5.80 -2.74
CA HIS A 317 -2.86 7.09 -2.86
C HIS A 317 -4.21 7.07 -2.15
N ASP A 318 -4.78 8.24 -1.92
CA ASP A 318 -6.16 8.35 -1.50
C ASP A 318 -7.05 8.29 -2.74
N ILE A 319 -7.60 7.09 -2.98
CA ILE A 319 -8.37 6.72 -4.18
C ILE A 319 -9.66 7.55 -4.24
N GLY A 320 -9.91 8.15 -5.40
CA GLY A 320 -11.01 9.09 -5.59
C GLY A 320 -10.66 10.54 -5.23
N GLY A 321 -9.48 10.79 -4.66
CA GLY A 321 -9.00 12.11 -4.27
C GLY A 321 -9.36 12.47 -2.83
N PHE A 322 -8.34 12.84 -2.06
CA PHE A 322 -8.49 13.26 -0.66
C PHE A 322 -9.33 14.53 -0.55
N GLU A 323 -8.94 15.61 -1.21
CA GLU A 323 -9.61 16.91 -1.14
C GLU A 323 -10.35 17.28 -2.44
N GLY A 324 -11.14 18.36 -2.36
CA GLY A 324 -11.97 18.87 -3.46
C GLY A 324 -13.37 18.23 -3.52
N PRO A 325 -14.11 18.45 -4.63
CA PRO A 325 -15.46 17.92 -4.79
C PRO A 325 -15.48 16.39 -4.90
N GLN A 326 -16.65 15.78 -4.79
CA GLN A 326 -16.84 14.35 -5.02
C GLN A 326 -16.38 13.96 -6.44
N PRO A 327 -15.71 12.80 -6.63
CA PRO A 327 -15.35 12.32 -7.96
C PRO A 327 -16.60 11.97 -8.77
N SER A 328 -16.58 12.12 -10.10
CA SER A 328 -17.66 11.56 -10.92
C SER A 328 -17.68 10.02 -10.82
N PRO A 329 -18.80 9.35 -11.15
CA PRO A 329 -18.85 7.88 -11.19
C PRO A 329 -17.76 7.27 -12.07
N GLU A 330 -17.47 7.89 -13.22
CA GLU A 330 -16.40 7.45 -14.12
C GLU A 330 -15.02 7.59 -13.47
N LEU A 331 -14.71 8.75 -12.89
CA LEU A 331 -13.42 8.96 -12.23
C LEU A 331 -13.22 7.99 -11.06
N LEU A 332 -14.25 7.78 -10.23
CA LEU A 332 -14.18 6.85 -9.11
C LEU A 332 -13.92 5.42 -9.59
N LEU A 333 -14.71 4.92 -10.55
CA LEU A 333 -14.57 3.55 -11.04
C LEU A 333 -13.21 3.32 -11.71
N ARG A 334 -12.72 4.29 -12.50
CA ARG A 334 -11.38 4.21 -13.12
C ARG A 334 -10.26 4.18 -12.09
N TRP A 335 -10.35 5.01 -11.05
CA TRP A 335 -9.34 5.05 -10.00
C TRP A 335 -9.37 3.78 -9.16
N VAL A 336 -10.55 3.20 -8.91
CA VAL A 336 -10.67 1.89 -8.25
C VAL A 336 -10.07 0.78 -9.13
N HIS A 337 -10.36 0.75 -10.44
CA HIS A 337 -9.74 -0.20 -11.38
C HIS A 337 -8.21 -0.16 -11.36
N LEU A 338 -7.61 1.04 -11.38
CA LEU A 338 -6.16 1.18 -11.32
C LEU A 338 -5.61 0.87 -9.92
N GLY A 339 -6.31 1.34 -8.88
CA GLY A 339 -5.88 1.26 -7.49
C GLY A 339 -5.72 -0.18 -6.96
N ILE A 340 -6.49 -1.13 -7.47
CA ILE A 340 -6.34 -2.53 -7.05
C ILE A 340 -5.00 -3.15 -7.43
N TYR A 341 -4.31 -2.58 -8.44
CA TYR A 341 -2.96 -2.96 -8.87
C TYR A 341 -1.84 -2.15 -8.18
N GLY A 342 -2.16 -1.45 -7.09
CA GLY A 342 -1.19 -0.78 -6.23
C GLY A 342 -0.93 -1.53 -4.91
N PRO A 343 0.25 -1.38 -4.28
CA PRO A 343 0.56 -2.02 -2.99
C PRO A 343 -0.44 -1.65 -1.90
N ARG A 344 -0.75 -0.36 -1.73
CA ARG A 344 -1.76 0.15 -0.79
C ARG A 344 -3.00 0.63 -1.56
N PHE A 345 -4.17 0.11 -1.20
CA PHE A 345 -5.47 0.53 -1.74
C PHE A 345 -6.35 1.06 -0.62
N ALA A 346 -6.45 2.38 -0.56
CA ALA A 346 -7.27 3.07 0.43
C ALA A 346 -8.21 4.08 -0.21
N ILE A 347 -9.48 4.05 0.16
CA ILE A 347 -10.43 5.12 -0.13
C ILE A 347 -10.53 5.95 1.16
N ASN A 348 -9.79 7.05 1.19
CA ASN A 348 -9.69 7.97 2.32
C ASN A 348 -9.83 9.40 1.81
N CYS A 349 -10.50 10.28 2.57
CA CYS A 349 -10.78 11.62 2.08
C CYS A 349 -11.25 12.62 3.15
N PHE A 350 -11.20 13.89 2.76
CA PHE A 350 -11.89 15.03 3.36
C PHE A 350 -12.52 15.83 2.20
N LYS A 351 -13.76 15.50 1.83
CA LYS A 351 -14.41 16.09 0.65
C LYS A 351 -15.03 17.43 0.99
N THR A 352 -15.07 18.35 0.03
CA THR A 352 -15.85 19.58 0.16
C THR A 352 -17.31 19.22 0.42
N SER A 353 -17.90 19.81 1.45
CA SER A 353 -19.30 19.62 1.83
C SER A 353 -20.10 20.86 1.53
N ALA A 354 -21.26 20.68 0.90
CA ALA A 354 -22.24 21.76 0.79
C ALA A 354 -22.94 22.07 2.13
N LYS A 355 -22.87 21.14 3.10
CA LYS A 355 -23.52 21.25 4.40
C LYS A 355 -22.57 21.78 5.47
N ASP A 356 -21.41 21.15 5.60
CA ASP A 356 -20.43 21.49 6.64
C ASP A 356 -18.98 21.17 6.20
N ASN A 357 -18.27 22.21 5.77
CA ASN A 357 -16.87 22.08 5.38
C ASN A 357 -15.92 21.88 6.56
N SER A 358 -16.35 21.98 7.82
CA SER A 358 -15.48 21.73 8.97
C SER A 358 -15.20 20.23 9.17
N VAL A 359 -16.16 19.37 8.79
CA VAL A 359 -16.06 17.90 8.87
C VAL A 359 -15.94 17.22 7.50
N GLY A 360 -16.35 17.91 6.43
CA GLY A 360 -16.29 17.42 5.06
C GLY A 360 -17.31 16.31 4.76
N GLU A 361 -17.19 15.71 3.58
CA GLU A 361 -17.91 14.48 3.19
C GLU A 361 -16.93 13.31 2.96
N VAL A 362 -17.50 12.14 2.70
CA VAL A 362 -16.78 10.89 2.48
C VAL A 362 -17.05 10.30 1.10
N ILE A 363 -16.11 9.50 0.60
CA ILE A 363 -16.27 8.64 -0.56
C ILE A 363 -16.59 7.24 -0.02
N GLU A 364 -17.77 6.72 -0.36
CA GLU A 364 -18.16 5.34 -0.06
C GLU A 364 -18.15 4.52 -1.36
N PRO A 365 -17.74 3.23 -1.34
CA PRO A 365 -17.79 2.36 -2.52
C PRO A 365 -19.17 2.27 -3.20
N TRP A 366 -20.25 2.50 -2.44
CA TRP A 366 -21.65 2.43 -2.89
C TRP A 366 -22.31 3.81 -3.08
N MET A 367 -21.55 4.91 -3.06
CA MET A 367 -22.14 6.26 -3.15
C MET A 367 -22.89 6.52 -4.47
N TYR A 368 -22.60 5.74 -5.51
CA TYR A 368 -23.26 5.77 -6.81
C TYR A 368 -23.93 4.41 -7.10
N PRO A 369 -25.27 4.32 -6.97
CA PRO A 369 -26.00 3.06 -7.18
C PRO A 369 -25.74 2.42 -8.55
N GLU A 370 -25.52 3.22 -9.59
CA GLU A 370 -25.32 2.76 -10.97
C GLU A 370 -23.96 2.09 -11.23
N ILE A 371 -23.01 2.17 -10.29
CA ILE A 371 -21.70 1.51 -10.38
C ILE A 371 -21.31 0.70 -9.14
N THR A 372 -22.18 0.60 -8.13
CA THR A 372 -21.87 -0.10 -6.86
C THR A 372 -21.39 -1.52 -7.11
N GLU A 373 -22.05 -2.26 -8.01
CA GLU A 373 -21.67 -3.65 -8.33
C GLU A 373 -20.33 -3.75 -9.07
N LEU A 374 -20.01 -2.74 -9.88
CA LEU A 374 -18.73 -2.67 -10.60
C LEU A 374 -17.59 -2.38 -9.62
N VAL A 375 -17.77 -1.39 -8.73
CA VAL A 375 -16.81 -1.07 -7.67
C VAL A 375 -16.59 -2.28 -6.78
N ARG A 376 -17.65 -2.97 -6.34
CA ARG A 376 -17.55 -4.21 -5.58
C ARG A 376 -16.75 -5.27 -6.32
N ALA A 377 -17.09 -5.57 -7.57
CA ALA A 377 -16.42 -6.60 -8.36
C ALA A 377 -14.91 -6.33 -8.50
N VAL A 378 -14.52 -5.07 -8.69
CA VAL A 378 -13.11 -4.66 -8.76
C VAL A 378 -12.42 -4.83 -7.40
N ILE A 379 -13.05 -4.43 -6.30
CA ILE A 379 -12.49 -4.66 -4.95
C ILE A 379 -12.34 -6.15 -4.67
N MET A 380 -13.32 -6.99 -5.04
CA MET A 380 -13.24 -8.44 -4.91
C MET A 380 -12.09 -9.04 -5.74
N ARG A 381 -11.83 -8.51 -6.94
CA ARG A 381 -10.66 -8.90 -7.74
C ARG A 381 -9.35 -8.61 -7.02
N ARG A 382 -9.26 -7.53 -6.23
CA ARG A 382 -8.08 -7.27 -5.38
C ARG A 382 -7.84 -8.39 -4.38
N TYR A 383 -8.88 -8.87 -3.70
CA TYR A 383 -8.76 -10.00 -2.78
C TYR A 383 -8.40 -11.30 -3.49
N GLU A 384 -8.96 -11.51 -4.69
CA GLU A 384 -8.62 -12.67 -5.52
C GLU A 384 -7.12 -12.68 -5.87
N ILE A 385 -6.53 -11.56 -6.30
CA ILE A 385 -5.10 -11.48 -6.63
C ILE A 385 -4.19 -11.25 -5.41
N LEU A 386 -4.73 -11.22 -4.19
CA LEU A 386 -3.98 -10.88 -2.99
C LEU A 386 -2.80 -11.84 -2.75
N ALA A 387 -2.93 -13.12 -3.13
CA ALA A 387 -1.84 -14.09 -3.07
C ALA A 387 -0.64 -13.68 -3.97
N TYR A 388 -0.91 -13.23 -5.20
CA TYR A 388 0.10 -12.66 -6.09
C TYR A 388 0.75 -11.40 -5.52
N MET A 389 -0.08 -10.44 -5.08
CA MET A 389 0.40 -9.20 -4.47
C MET A 389 1.31 -9.44 -3.27
N TYR A 390 0.89 -10.36 -2.41
CA TYR A 390 1.60 -10.69 -1.18
C TYR A 390 2.91 -11.42 -1.48
N SER A 391 2.93 -12.31 -2.46
CA SER A 391 4.17 -12.91 -2.96
C SER A 391 5.15 -11.84 -3.48
N LEU A 392 4.67 -10.83 -4.21
CA LEU A 392 5.52 -9.72 -4.65
C LEU A 392 6.06 -8.90 -3.47
N ALA A 393 5.29 -8.74 -2.39
CA ALA A 393 5.76 -8.11 -1.16
C ALA A 393 6.86 -8.93 -0.46
N LEU A 394 6.77 -10.27 -0.48
CA LEU A 394 7.82 -11.15 0.02
C LEU A 394 9.07 -11.14 -0.89
N GLU A 395 8.90 -10.99 -2.21
CA GLU A 395 10.03 -10.74 -3.13
C GLU A 395 10.70 -9.40 -2.80
N SER A 396 9.89 -8.35 -2.64
CA SER A 396 10.30 -6.99 -2.25
C SER A 396 11.14 -7.00 -0.97
N TYR A 397 10.66 -7.65 0.09
CA TYR A 397 11.38 -7.78 1.35
C TYR A 397 12.77 -8.45 1.19
N ARG A 398 12.88 -9.42 0.28
CA ARG A 398 14.11 -10.22 0.09
C ARG A 398 15.10 -9.58 -0.88
N THR A 399 14.61 -8.88 -1.90
CA THR A 399 15.44 -8.43 -3.03
C THR A 399 15.22 -6.97 -3.41
N SER A 400 14.38 -6.24 -2.68
CA SER A 400 14.00 -4.85 -2.93
C SER A 400 13.38 -4.62 -4.31
N SER A 401 12.81 -5.64 -4.93
CA SER A 401 12.04 -5.48 -6.18
C SER A 401 10.68 -4.83 -5.87
N PRO A 402 10.35 -3.67 -6.44
CA PRO A 402 9.03 -3.04 -6.23
C PRO A 402 7.90 -3.94 -6.73
N LEU A 403 6.70 -3.83 -6.15
CA LEU A 403 5.53 -4.54 -6.67
C LEU A 403 5.05 -3.88 -7.97
N GLN A 404 5.01 -2.54 -7.99
CA GLN A 404 4.71 -1.73 -9.16
C GLN A 404 6.01 -1.25 -9.80
N ARG A 405 6.23 -1.58 -11.06
CA ARG A 405 7.52 -1.45 -11.75
C ARG A 405 7.36 -0.65 -13.03
N TRP A 406 8.37 0.16 -13.35
CA TRP A 406 8.41 0.91 -14.60
C TRP A 406 8.42 -0.06 -15.79
N VAL A 407 7.81 0.31 -16.92
CA VAL A 407 7.68 -0.56 -18.11
C VAL A 407 9.02 -1.14 -18.59
N GLY A 408 10.12 -0.40 -18.41
CA GLY A 408 11.47 -0.83 -18.78
C GLY A 408 12.18 -1.72 -17.75
N TRP A 409 11.56 -2.06 -16.62
CA TRP A 409 12.14 -2.93 -15.60
C TRP A 409 12.38 -4.34 -16.14
N GLY A 410 13.64 -4.74 -16.31
CA GLY A 410 14.01 -6.00 -16.96
C GLY A 410 13.92 -5.97 -18.49
N TYR A 411 13.65 -4.79 -19.06
CA TYR A 411 13.56 -4.51 -20.50
C TYR A 411 14.43 -3.31 -20.89
N GLU A 412 15.47 -3.00 -20.10
CA GLU A 412 16.36 -1.85 -20.27
C GLU A 412 17.09 -1.85 -21.62
N SER A 413 17.19 -3.01 -22.27
CA SER A 413 17.78 -3.18 -23.59
C SER A 413 16.89 -2.73 -24.75
N ASP A 414 15.60 -2.55 -24.51
CA ASP A 414 14.63 -2.08 -25.50
C ASP A 414 14.78 -0.55 -25.67
N PRO A 415 15.10 -0.02 -26.86
CA PRO A 415 15.26 1.42 -27.02
C PRO A 415 13.96 2.20 -26.80
N GLU A 416 12.79 1.60 -27.09
CA GLU A 416 11.51 2.32 -27.03
C GLU A 416 11.10 2.63 -25.58
N VAL A 417 11.45 1.77 -24.62
CA VAL A 417 11.12 2.03 -23.20
C VAL A 417 11.77 3.32 -22.68
N TRP A 418 12.88 3.77 -23.29
CA TRP A 418 13.57 5.01 -22.94
C TRP A 418 12.98 6.28 -23.57
N SER A 419 11.90 6.15 -24.35
CA SER A 419 11.11 7.28 -24.83
C SER A 419 10.62 8.14 -23.65
N GLN A 420 10.46 9.43 -23.88
CA GLN A 420 10.06 10.36 -22.81
C GLN A 420 8.72 9.96 -22.18
N PHE A 421 7.75 9.61 -23.01
CA PHE A 421 6.42 9.18 -22.59
C PHE A 421 6.47 7.97 -21.63
N LEU A 422 7.25 6.94 -21.95
CA LEU A 422 7.32 5.75 -21.11
C LEU A 422 8.15 5.99 -19.83
N LYS A 423 9.16 6.85 -19.87
CA LYS A 423 9.94 7.24 -18.67
C LYS A 423 9.14 8.06 -17.67
N GLU A 424 8.17 8.85 -18.13
CA GLU A 424 7.27 9.60 -17.24
C GLU A 424 6.40 8.65 -16.41
N GLY A 425 6.11 7.44 -16.92
CA GLY A 425 5.52 6.37 -16.12
C GLY A 425 4.08 6.63 -15.67
N GLU A 426 3.37 7.49 -16.40
CA GLU A 426 2.03 7.95 -16.01
C GLU A 426 0.90 7.03 -16.45
N GLU A 427 1.05 6.33 -17.57
CA GLU A 427 -0.09 5.68 -18.26
C GLU A 427 -0.05 4.15 -18.26
N GLN A 428 1.12 3.55 -18.00
CA GLN A 428 1.30 2.11 -17.92
C GLN A 428 2.43 1.71 -16.99
N PHE A 429 2.32 0.53 -16.40
CA PHE A 429 3.34 -0.05 -15.52
C PHE A 429 3.22 -1.57 -15.46
N TRP A 430 4.30 -2.21 -15.05
CA TRP A 430 4.31 -3.61 -14.68
C TRP A 430 3.82 -3.78 -13.24
N PHE A 431 2.90 -4.71 -13.00
CA PHE A 431 2.57 -5.20 -11.67
C PHE A 431 3.18 -6.57 -11.49
N GLY A 432 4.28 -6.65 -10.74
CA GLY A 432 5.22 -7.76 -10.71
C GLY A 432 5.85 -7.98 -12.08
N ASP A 433 6.03 -9.25 -12.47
CA ASP A 433 6.55 -9.63 -13.81
C ASP A 433 5.49 -10.24 -14.73
N SER A 434 4.26 -10.44 -14.21
CA SER A 434 3.20 -11.15 -14.93
C SER A 434 2.24 -10.22 -15.68
N LEU A 435 1.90 -9.07 -15.09
CA LEU A 435 0.82 -8.21 -15.59
C LEU A 435 1.33 -6.83 -15.99
N LEU A 436 1.06 -6.41 -17.22
CA LEU A 436 1.22 -5.05 -17.70
C LEU A 436 -0.13 -4.32 -17.61
N VAL A 437 -0.20 -3.31 -16.76
CA VAL A 437 -1.42 -2.55 -16.46
C VAL A 437 -1.35 -1.20 -17.16
N GLY A 438 -2.44 -0.82 -17.82
CA GLY A 438 -2.61 0.53 -18.38
C GLY A 438 -3.97 1.11 -18.00
N GLY A 439 -4.23 2.34 -18.42
CA GLY A 439 -5.46 3.04 -18.04
C GLY A 439 -5.90 4.09 -19.05
N VAL A 440 -7.07 4.67 -18.75
CA VAL A 440 -7.60 5.87 -19.39
C VAL A 440 -7.60 6.98 -18.35
N PHE A 441 -7.08 8.15 -18.71
CA PHE A 441 -6.84 9.26 -17.79
C PHE A 441 -7.60 10.54 -18.19
N GLN A 442 -8.65 10.40 -18.99
CA GLN A 442 -9.55 11.48 -19.39
C GLN A 442 -11.00 10.97 -19.45
N PRO A 443 -11.99 11.83 -19.16
CA PRO A 443 -13.40 11.44 -19.19
C PRO A 443 -13.86 11.07 -20.60
N GLY A 444 -14.70 10.03 -20.70
CA GLY A 444 -15.36 9.61 -21.93
C GLY A 444 -14.47 8.84 -22.92
N GLN A 445 -13.19 8.64 -22.62
CA GLN A 445 -12.30 7.82 -23.45
C GLN A 445 -12.55 6.33 -23.22
N THR A 446 -12.57 5.57 -24.32
CA THR A 446 -12.90 4.13 -24.32
C THR A 446 -11.76 3.25 -24.83
N THR A 447 -10.61 3.83 -25.15
CA THR A 447 -9.41 3.11 -25.61
C THR A 447 -8.17 3.66 -24.92
N ALA A 448 -7.19 2.80 -24.73
CA ALA A 448 -5.88 3.16 -24.18
C ALA A 448 -4.78 2.63 -25.10
N LYS A 449 -3.68 3.37 -25.20
CA LYS A 449 -2.54 3.01 -26.03
C LYS A 449 -1.38 2.54 -25.15
N LEU A 450 -0.98 1.28 -25.28
CA LEU A 450 0.08 0.66 -24.47
C LEU A 450 1.25 0.23 -25.34
N TYR A 451 2.46 0.42 -24.85
CA TYR A 451 3.65 -0.22 -25.40
C TYR A 451 3.90 -1.57 -24.75
N LEU A 452 4.15 -2.59 -25.56
CA LEU A 452 4.40 -3.96 -25.12
C LEU A 452 5.90 -4.25 -25.24
N PRO A 453 6.70 -4.19 -24.17
CA PRO A 453 8.16 -4.19 -24.27
C PRO A 453 8.72 -5.56 -24.71
N ARG A 454 9.90 -5.55 -25.34
CA ARG A 454 10.60 -6.76 -25.81
C ARG A 454 12.04 -6.80 -25.32
N LYS A 455 12.55 -7.98 -24.96
CA LYS A 455 13.98 -8.14 -24.66
C LYS A 455 14.80 -8.15 -25.95
N SER A 456 15.82 -7.31 -26.04
CA SER A 456 16.74 -7.30 -27.18
C SER A 456 17.58 -8.58 -27.21
N GLY A 457 17.84 -9.12 -28.40
CA GLY A 457 18.66 -10.32 -28.58
C GLY A 457 17.94 -11.66 -28.32
N GLN A 458 16.61 -11.66 -28.15
CA GLN A 458 15.79 -12.85 -28.30
C GLN A 458 15.13 -12.85 -29.68
N ASP A 459 15.44 -13.86 -30.50
CA ASP A 459 14.89 -13.99 -31.85
C ASP A 459 13.38 -14.29 -31.83
N PHE A 460 12.89 -14.87 -30.73
CA PHE A 460 11.50 -15.26 -30.55
C PHE A 460 11.03 -15.02 -29.10
N ASP A 461 9.84 -14.46 -28.96
CA ASP A 461 9.04 -14.49 -27.74
C ASP A 461 7.57 -14.70 -28.06
N HIS A 462 6.78 -15.10 -27.06
CA HIS A 462 5.36 -15.40 -27.23
C HIS A 462 4.46 -14.16 -27.13
N GLY A 463 4.98 -12.98 -26.74
CA GLY A 463 4.19 -11.77 -26.55
C GLY A 463 3.27 -11.78 -25.33
N TYR A 464 2.06 -11.25 -25.51
CA TYR A 464 1.14 -10.85 -24.45
C TYR A 464 -0.29 -11.26 -24.79
N VAL A 465 -1.12 -11.45 -23.77
CA VAL A 465 -2.56 -11.69 -23.90
C VAL A 465 -3.36 -10.73 -23.02
N ASN A 466 -4.41 -10.12 -23.54
CA ASN A 466 -5.34 -9.32 -22.74
C ASN A 466 -6.11 -10.24 -21.79
N THR A 467 -6.14 -9.90 -20.49
CA THR A 467 -6.87 -10.69 -19.49
C THR A 467 -8.37 -10.40 -19.48
N ASN A 468 -8.82 -9.41 -20.25
CA ASN A 468 -10.22 -9.06 -20.44
C ASN A 468 -10.68 -9.43 -21.85
N ALA A 469 -11.99 -9.62 -22.03
CA ALA A 469 -12.57 -9.88 -23.33
C ALA A 469 -12.18 -8.79 -24.35
N PRO A 470 -11.88 -9.15 -25.62
CA PRO A 470 -12.02 -10.48 -26.21
C PRO A 470 -10.73 -11.34 -26.15
N TYR A 471 -9.88 -11.15 -25.13
CA TYR A 471 -8.68 -11.96 -24.87
C TYR A 471 -7.66 -11.97 -26.02
N GLN A 472 -7.47 -10.79 -26.62
CA GLN A 472 -6.60 -10.61 -27.77
C GLN A 472 -5.14 -10.90 -27.43
N HIS A 473 -4.45 -11.53 -28.37
CA HIS A 473 -3.02 -11.79 -28.30
C HIS A 473 -2.25 -10.74 -29.09
N PHE A 474 -1.09 -10.33 -28.58
CA PHE A 474 -0.25 -9.30 -29.16
C PHE A 474 1.21 -9.74 -29.15
N ALA A 475 1.93 -9.50 -30.25
CA ALA A 475 3.38 -9.62 -30.26
C ALA A 475 4.03 -8.54 -29.36
N SER A 476 5.24 -8.78 -28.90
CA SER A 476 6.06 -7.79 -28.20
C SER A 476 6.66 -6.75 -29.17
N GLY A 477 7.27 -5.70 -28.62
CA GLY A 477 8.00 -4.67 -29.35
C GLY A 477 7.12 -3.68 -30.11
N GLN A 478 5.82 -3.59 -29.79
CA GLN A 478 4.86 -2.75 -30.51
C GLN A 478 3.97 -1.93 -29.58
N TRP A 479 3.41 -0.86 -30.13
CA TRP A 479 2.29 -0.13 -29.54
C TRP A 479 0.97 -0.81 -29.92
N ALA A 480 0.09 -1.04 -28.95
CA ALA A 480 -1.22 -1.62 -29.13
C ALA A 480 -2.33 -0.69 -28.60
N GLU A 481 -3.42 -0.59 -29.33
CA GLU A 481 -4.65 0.06 -28.85
C GLU A 481 -5.57 -0.98 -28.24
N ILE A 482 -5.94 -0.77 -26.98
CA ILE A 482 -6.70 -1.72 -26.18
C ILE A 482 -8.03 -1.07 -25.79
N SER A 483 -9.13 -1.83 -25.94
CA SER A 483 -10.43 -1.40 -25.44
C SER A 483 -10.39 -1.19 -23.92
N SER A 484 -11.00 -0.12 -23.46
CA SER A 484 -11.03 0.32 -22.09
C SER A 484 -12.34 1.07 -21.85
N VAL A 485 -13.48 0.44 -22.05
CA VAL A 485 -14.78 1.05 -21.72
C VAL A 485 -14.91 1.08 -20.20
N TRP A 486 -15.23 2.24 -19.62
CA TRP A 486 -15.09 2.47 -18.18
C TRP A 486 -15.98 1.61 -17.27
N LYS A 487 -17.10 1.10 -17.79
CA LYS A 487 -17.98 0.16 -17.07
C LYS A 487 -17.62 -1.31 -17.28
N GLU A 488 -16.59 -1.60 -18.08
CA GLU A 488 -16.16 -2.95 -18.39
C GLU A 488 -14.83 -3.27 -17.70
N SER A 489 -13.73 -2.66 -18.17
CA SER A 489 -12.39 -2.93 -17.64
C SER A 489 -11.37 -1.84 -18.02
N ILE A 490 -10.19 -1.92 -17.40
CA ILE A 490 -8.97 -1.24 -17.86
C ILE A 490 -8.06 -2.23 -18.58
N PRO A 491 -7.12 -1.78 -19.43
CA PRO A 491 -6.13 -2.64 -20.05
C PRO A 491 -5.28 -3.36 -19.01
N VAL A 492 -5.35 -4.68 -19.01
CA VAL A 492 -4.47 -5.55 -18.22
C VAL A 492 -4.04 -6.68 -19.14
N LEU A 493 -2.75 -6.74 -19.45
CA LEU A 493 -2.18 -7.75 -20.31
C LEU A 493 -1.27 -8.65 -19.50
N ALA A 494 -1.47 -9.94 -19.60
CA ALA A 494 -0.54 -10.92 -19.05
C ALA A 494 0.56 -11.23 -20.08
N LYS A 495 1.79 -11.35 -19.60
CA LYS A 495 2.87 -11.91 -20.40
C LYS A 495 2.62 -13.39 -20.64
N ILE A 496 2.73 -13.85 -21.88
CA ILE A 496 2.59 -15.28 -22.17
C ILE A 496 3.74 -16.05 -21.52
N GLY A 497 3.41 -17.14 -20.84
CA GLY A 497 4.33 -17.90 -19.99
C GLY A 497 4.36 -17.46 -18.52
N ALA A 498 3.63 -16.42 -18.15
CA ALA A 498 3.51 -15.98 -16.76
C ALA A 498 2.35 -16.67 -16.02
N ALA A 499 2.28 -16.47 -14.71
CA ALA A 499 1.18 -16.91 -13.89
C ALA A 499 0.83 -15.89 -12.80
N VAL A 500 -0.41 -15.99 -12.31
CA VAL A 500 -0.94 -15.17 -11.21
C VAL A 500 -1.62 -16.12 -10.20
N PRO A 501 -0.99 -16.41 -9.04
CA PRO A 501 -1.64 -17.14 -7.97
C PRO A 501 -2.78 -16.29 -7.38
N VAL A 502 -3.93 -16.93 -7.19
CA VAL A 502 -5.16 -16.31 -6.71
C VAL A 502 -5.72 -17.02 -5.48
N GLY A 503 -6.36 -16.24 -4.61
CA GLY A 503 -7.08 -16.68 -3.41
C GLY A 503 -8.59 -16.54 -3.57
N LYS A 504 -9.29 -16.43 -2.44
CA LYS A 504 -10.73 -16.17 -2.41
C LYS A 504 -11.03 -14.71 -2.76
N THR A 505 -12.20 -14.43 -3.31
CA THR A 505 -12.66 -13.07 -3.69
C THR A 505 -13.14 -12.23 -2.50
N LYS A 506 -12.69 -12.54 -1.28
CA LYS A 506 -13.14 -11.94 -0.02
C LYS A 506 -11.97 -11.89 0.97
N GLN A 507 -12.15 -11.14 2.06
CA GLN A 507 -11.18 -11.16 3.15
C GLN A 507 -11.11 -12.54 3.78
N THR A 508 -9.89 -13.00 4.04
CA THR A 508 -9.60 -14.27 4.72
C THR A 508 -8.80 -14.04 5.99
N ARG A 509 -8.95 -14.96 6.94
CA ARG A 509 -8.11 -15.06 8.12
C ARG A 509 -6.72 -15.50 7.71
N MET A 510 -5.71 -14.83 8.24
CA MET A 510 -4.32 -15.20 7.99
C MET A 510 -4.01 -16.57 8.61
N PRO A 511 -3.20 -17.43 7.96
CA PRO A 511 -2.88 -18.76 8.47
C PRO A 511 -2.31 -18.72 9.89
N GLY A 512 -2.96 -19.41 10.82
CA GLY A 512 -2.50 -19.48 12.22
C GLY A 512 -2.83 -18.25 13.07
N GLU A 513 -3.65 -17.31 12.60
CA GLU A 513 -4.05 -16.14 13.37
C GLU A 513 -4.90 -16.52 14.59
N PRO A 514 -4.41 -16.32 15.83
CA PRO A 514 -5.09 -16.79 17.03
C PRO A 514 -6.15 -15.81 17.55
N LYS A 515 -6.21 -14.59 17.00
CA LYS A 515 -7.06 -13.50 17.51
C LYS A 515 -8.55 -13.88 17.38
N PRO A 516 -9.31 -14.01 18.49
CA PRO A 516 -10.70 -14.43 18.47
C PRO A 516 -11.59 -13.55 17.57
N SER A 517 -11.25 -12.27 17.46
CA SER A 517 -12.01 -11.32 16.65
C SER A 517 -11.96 -11.61 15.15
N CYS A 518 -10.97 -12.35 14.67
CA CYS A 518 -10.88 -12.78 13.27
C CYS A 518 -11.43 -14.17 13.00
N LEU A 519 -12.01 -14.86 14.00
CA LEU A 519 -12.65 -16.16 13.80
C LEU A 519 -13.91 -16.09 12.93
N SER A 520 -14.48 -14.90 12.73
CA SER A 520 -15.60 -14.69 11.81
C SER A 520 -15.20 -14.74 10.33
N LEU A 521 -13.90 -14.60 10.03
CA LEU A 521 -13.36 -14.69 8.68
C LEU A 521 -13.07 -16.14 8.30
N GLU A 522 -13.29 -16.47 7.03
CA GLU A 522 -12.92 -17.78 6.48
C GLU A 522 -11.40 -17.94 6.41
N ASP A 523 -10.91 -19.17 6.52
CA ASP A 523 -9.49 -19.45 6.34
C ASP A 523 -9.00 -19.19 4.91
N ASP A 524 -7.74 -18.77 4.79
CA ASP A 524 -7.01 -18.65 3.53
C ASP A 524 -6.54 -20.02 3.00
N ASP A 525 -7.49 -20.95 2.81
CA ASP A 525 -7.30 -22.38 2.51
C ASP A 525 -7.47 -22.75 1.03
N TYR A 526 -7.48 -21.76 0.15
CA TYR A 526 -7.63 -21.96 -1.29
C TYR A 526 -6.49 -21.30 -2.06
N ARG A 527 -5.97 -22.01 -3.07
CA ARG A 527 -5.10 -21.48 -4.13
C ARG A 527 -5.61 -21.89 -5.50
N GLY A 528 -5.83 -20.89 -6.34
CA GLY A 528 -5.88 -21.04 -7.78
C GLY A 528 -4.62 -20.45 -8.41
N VAL A 529 -4.33 -20.80 -9.66
CA VAL A 529 -3.28 -20.17 -10.45
C VAL A 529 -3.80 -19.91 -11.85
N GLU A 530 -3.95 -18.63 -12.18
CA GLU A 530 -4.20 -18.20 -13.55
C GLU A 530 -2.91 -18.36 -14.34
N ILE A 531 -2.95 -19.17 -15.40
CA ILE A 531 -1.81 -19.39 -16.29
C ILE A 531 -2.12 -18.85 -17.69
N PHE A 532 -1.09 -18.33 -18.36
CA PHE A 532 -1.22 -17.68 -19.67
C PHE A 532 -0.36 -18.43 -20.71
N PRO A 533 -0.81 -19.60 -21.21
CA PRO A 533 -0.13 -20.32 -22.28
C PRO A 533 -0.25 -19.59 -23.63
N PRO A 534 0.65 -19.87 -24.58
CA PRO A 534 0.47 -19.40 -25.94
C PRO A 534 -0.77 -20.02 -26.60
N ASN A 535 -1.29 -19.35 -27.62
CA ASN A 535 -2.32 -19.89 -28.49
C ASN A 535 -1.71 -21.03 -29.34
N GLY A 536 -1.95 -22.27 -28.92
CA GLY A 536 -1.33 -23.48 -29.48
C GLY A 536 -0.07 -23.92 -28.74
N THR A 537 0.90 -24.42 -29.49
CA THR A 537 2.14 -25.00 -28.97
C THR A 537 3.08 -23.99 -28.30
N SER A 538 3.73 -24.41 -27.20
CA SER A 538 4.86 -23.70 -26.60
C SER A 538 6.20 -23.99 -27.28
N HIS A 539 6.18 -24.70 -28.43
CA HIS A 539 7.38 -25.09 -29.19
C HIS A 539 8.44 -25.82 -28.35
N GLY A 540 7.99 -26.63 -27.39
CA GLY A 540 8.86 -27.37 -26.47
C GLY A 540 9.38 -26.55 -25.28
N GLN A 541 9.05 -25.26 -25.20
CA GLN A 541 9.35 -24.44 -24.03
C GLN A 541 8.44 -24.84 -22.87
N THR A 542 9.05 -25.05 -21.70
CA THR A 542 8.33 -25.16 -20.41
C THR A 542 8.49 -23.85 -19.67
N PHE A 543 7.36 -23.22 -19.35
CA PHE A 543 7.30 -22.04 -18.51
C PHE A 543 7.36 -22.44 -17.04
N SER A 544 7.94 -21.58 -16.20
CA SER A 544 8.04 -21.80 -14.77
C SER A 544 7.73 -20.50 -14.05
N TYR A 545 6.91 -20.58 -13.00
CA TYR A 545 6.58 -19.45 -12.15
C TYR A 545 6.63 -19.85 -10.69
N THR A 546 7.29 -19.03 -9.87
CA THR A 546 7.45 -19.25 -8.42
C THR A 546 6.83 -18.11 -7.65
N TRP A 547 6.01 -18.43 -6.66
CA TRP A 547 5.50 -17.47 -5.68
C TRP A 547 5.92 -17.84 -4.26
N PHE A 548 5.77 -16.89 -3.35
CA PHE A 548 6.16 -16.99 -1.95
C PHE A 548 4.95 -16.84 -1.04
N GLU A 549 4.93 -17.58 0.06
CA GLU A 549 3.96 -17.41 1.14
C GLU A 549 4.61 -17.59 2.51
N ASP A 550 3.98 -16.98 3.51
CA ASP A 550 4.21 -17.19 4.94
C ASP A 550 2.88 -16.98 5.69
N ASP A 551 2.93 -16.85 7.02
CA ASP A 551 1.74 -16.65 7.86
C ASP A 551 1.06 -15.28 7.74
N GLY A 552 1.69 -14.28 7.10
CA GLY A 552 1.15 -12.92 7.00
C GLY A 552 1.27 -12.04 8.25
N ILE A 553 1.82 -12.57 9.35
CA ILE A 553 1.73 -11.99 10.70
C ILE A 553 3.11 -11.80 11.33
N ALA A 554 3.98 -12.80 11.25
CA ALA A 554 5.18 -12.87 12.06
C ALA A 554 6.19 -11.77 11.70
N SER A 555 6.76 -11.10 12.70
CA SER A 555 7.83 -10.09 12.52
C SER A 555 9.06 -10.67 11.82
N HIS A 556 9.31 -11.97 12.00
CA HIS A 556 10.36 -12.73 11.32
C HIS A 556 9.71 -13.81 10.46
N PRO A 557 9.52 -13.57 9.14
CA PRO A 557 8.72 -14.45 8.30
C PRO A 557 9.44 -15.77 7.97
N SER A 558 8.73 -16.89 8.11
CA SER A 558 9.17 -18.20 7.60
C SER A 558 8.71 -18.37 6.15
N ILE A 559 9.41 -17.73 5.21
CA ILE A 559 9.00 -17.69 3.80
C ILE A 559 9.22 -19.04 3.13
N SER A 560 8.16 -19.57 2.53
CA SER A 560 8.19 -20.77 1.69
C SER A 560 7.88 -20.43 0.24
N SER A 561 8.41 -21.23 -0.69
CA SER A 561 8.24 -21.01 -2.13
C SER A 561 7.50 -22.15 -2.79
N PHE A 562 6.64 -21.83 -3.75
CA PHE A 562 5.88 -22.80 -4.52
C PHE A 562 6.05 -22.50 -5.99
N THR A 563 6.31 -23.54 -6.78
CA THR A 563 6.61 -23.40 -8.21
C THR A 563 5.60 -24.20 -9.01
N ILE A 564 5.01 -23.56 -10.02
CA ILE A 564 4.34 -24.28 -11.11
C ILE A 564 5.21 -24.27 -12.36
N GLU A 565 5.06 -25.33 -13.14
CA GLU A 565 5.64 -25.44 -14.47
C GLU A 565 4.51 -25.79 -15.44
N TYR A 566 4.55 -25.23 -16.66
CA TYR A 566 3.60 -25.64 -17.68
C TYR A 566 4.13 -25.48 -19.11
N SER A 567 3.63 -26.31 -20.00
CA SER A 567 3.86 -26.23 -21.45
C SER A 567 2.55 -26.54 -22.18
N SER A 568 2.46 -26.19 -23.45
CA SER A 568 1.23 -26.36 -24.20
C SER A 568 1.45 -26.98 -25.57
N THR A 569 0.45 -27.72 -26.03
CA THR A 569 0.23 -28.14 -27.41
C THR A 569 -1.06 -27.48 -27.92
N ASP A 570 -1.48 -27.84 -29.13
CA ASP A 570 -2.75 -27.36 -29.69
C ASP A 570 -3.98 -27.91 -28.95
N GLU A 571 -3.86 -29.05 -28.27
CA GLU A 571 -4.99 -29.73 -27.62
C GLU A 571 -4.88 -29.79 -26.09
N THR A 572 -3.66 -29.76 -25.56
CA THR A 572 -3.40 -30.05 -24.14
C THR A 572 -2.42 -29.06 -23.52
N ILE A 573 -2.60 -28.78 -22.23
CA ILE A 573 -1.64 -28.05 -21.40
C ILE A 573 -1.11 -29.01 -20.34
N ILE A 574 0.20 -29.21 -20.31
CA ILE A 574 0.87 -30.05 -19.32
C ILE A 574 1.26 -29.16 -18.16
N VAL A 575 0.83 -29.48 -16.94
CA VAL A 575 1.09 -28.69 -15.73
C VAL A 575 1.80 -29.52 -14.67
N GLY A 576 2.70 -28.89 -13.92
CA GLY A 576 3.39 -29.48 -12.78
C GLY A 576 3.42 -28.51 -11.61
N PHE A 577 3.57 -29.07 -10.41
CA PHE A 577 3.74 -28.31 -9.17
C PHE A 577 4.93 -28.86 -8.39
N LYS A 578 5.69 -27.96 -7.77
CA LYS A 578 6.84 -28.28 -6.94
C LYS A 578 6.77 -27.46 -5.65
N SER A 579 6.85 -28.15 -4.52
CA SER A 579 7.04 -27.58 -3.20
C SER A 579 8.34 -28.15 -2.62
N PRO A 580 9.41 -27.34 -2.45
CA PRO A 580 10.66 -27.81 -1.88
C PRO A 580 10.47 -28.39 -0.47
N VAL A 581 11.14 -29.51 -0.16
CA VAL A 581 11.16 -30.12 1.19
C VAL A 581 11.73 -29.16 2.25
N SER A 582 12.51 -28.17 1.82
CA SER A 582 13.03 -27.10 2.68
C SER A 582 11.99 -26.06 3.11
N ASN A 583 10.75 -26.10 2.59
CA ASN A 583 9.69 -25.18 2.98
C ASN A 583 9.31 -25.39 4.45
N VAL A 584 9.45 -24.33 5.24
CA VAL A 584 9.16 -24.33 6.69
C VAL A 584 7.69 -24.00 6.95
N PHE A 585 7.13 -23.06 6.19
CA PHE A 585 5.72 -22.69 6.28
C PHE A 585 4.88 -23.63 5.41
N GLN A 586 3.84 -24.18 6.01
CA GLN A 586 2.90 -25.08 5.36
C GLN A 586 1.54 -24.38 5.27
N PRO A 587 1.12 -23.96 4.06
CA PRO A 587 -0.17 -23.31 3.90
C PRO A 587 -1.32 -24.30 4.13
N PRO A 588 -2.53 -23.81 4.45
CA PRO A 588 -3.66 -24.67 4.76
C PRO A 588 -4.31 -25.30 3.51
N TRP A 589 -4.06 -24.77 2.31
CA TRP A 589 -4.57 -25.35 1.07
C TRP A 589 -3.95 -26.73 0.78
N ARG A 590 -4.74 -27.62 0.18
CA ARG A 590 -4.37 -29.03 -0.11
C ARG A 590 -4.37 -29.39 -1.58
N GLU A 591 -4.90 -28.50 -2.41
CA GLU A 591 -5.01 -28.66 -3.86
C GLU A 591 -4.69 -27.32 -4.53
N ILE A 592 -4.22 -27.39 -5.77
CA ILE A 592 -4.04 -26.22 -6.64
C ILE A 592 -5.04 -26.30 -7.78
N ASN A 593 -5.76 -25.21 -8.03
CA ASN A 593 -6.67 -25.11 -9.17
C ASN A 593 -6.05 -24.26 -10.28
N PHE A 594 -5.71 -24.88 -11.42
CA PHE A 594 -5.26 -24.14 -12.60
C PHE A 594 -6.46 -23.51 -13.32
N ILE A 595 -6.30 -22.26 -13.75
CA ILE A 595 -7.35 -21.44 -14.34
C ILE A 595 -6.85 -20.88 -15.67
N LEU A 596 -7.63 -21.08 -16.73
CA LEU A 596 -7.37 -20.53 -18.06
C LEU A 596 -8.26 -19.32 -18.32
N LEU A 597 -7.85 -18.49 -19.29
CA LEU A 597 -8.70 -17.43 -19.81
C LEU A 597 -9.96 -18.01 -20.48
N PRO A 598 -11.11 -17.33 -20.41
CA PRO A 598 -12.31 -17.78 -21.11
C PRO A 598 -12.08 -17.99 -22.60
N GLY A 599 -12.58 -19.10 -23.14
CA GLY A 599 -12.43 -19.50 -24.54
C GLY A 599 -11.30 -20.49 -24.81
N ASP A 600 -10.36 -20.67 -23.87
CA ASP A 600 -9.37 -21.76 -23.95
C ASP A 600 -9.98 -23.06 -23.44
N GLU A 601 -10.33 -23.96 -24.35
CA GLU A 601 -11.03 -25.22 -24.09
C GLU A 601 -10.08 -26.43 -24.01
N ARG A 602 -8.76 -26.21 -24.04
CA ARG A 602 -7.76 -27.28 -23.94
C ARG A 602 -7.85 -28.03 -22.61
N TYR A 603 -7.47 -29.31 -22.64
CA TYR A 603 -7.44 -30.15 -21.45
C TYR A 603 -6.13 -29.99 -20.69
N LEU A 604 -6.20 -30.02 -19.35
CA LEU A 604 -5.00 -30.02 -18.51
C LEU A 604 -4.61 -31.46 -18.12
N VAL A 605 -3.33 -31.75 -18.25
CA VAL A 605 -2.72 -33.03 -17.89
C VAL A 605 -1.56 -32.73 -16.93
N SER A 606 -1.37 -33.56 -15.90
CA SER A 606 -0.23 -33.41 -15.01
C SER A 606 1.08 -33.76 -15.73
N ASN A 607 2.21 -33.31 -15.20
CA ASN A 607 3.53 -33.69 -15.67
C ASN A 607 3.83 -35.21 -15.52
N LEU A 608 2.96 -35.95 -14.83
CA LEU A 608 2.99 -37.42 -14.71
C LEU A 608 2.14 -38.11 -15.79
N GLY A 609 1.38 -37.36 -16.59
CA GLY A 609 0.52 -37.88 -17.66
C GLY A 609 -0.94 -38.10 -17.27
N ASP A 610 -1.32 -37.84 -16.01
CA ASP A 610 -2.69 -37.99 -15.54
C ASP A 610 -3.57 -36.78 -15.92
N PRO A 611 -4.74 -36.96 -16.55
CA PRO A 611 -5.68 -35.87 -16.80
C PRO A 611 -6.17 -35.22 -15.49
N LEU A 612 -6.19 -33.88 -15.44
CA LEU A 612 -6.76 -33.15 -14.31
C LEU A 612 -8.29 -33.12 -14.40
N GLN A 613 -8.96 -33.15 -13.25
CA GLN A 613 -10.42 -33.04 -13.19
C GLN A 613 -10.85 -31.57 -13.24
N SER A 614 -11.93 -31.28 -13.98
CA SER A 614 -12.57 -29.96 -13.98
C SER A 614 -14.06 -30.04 -13.67
N THR A 615 -14.37 -30.34 -12.40
CA THR A 615 -15.75 -30.47 -11.91
C THR A 615 -16.30 -29.16 -11.34
N LYS A 616 -15.45 -28.18 -11.07
CA LYS A 616 -15.81 -26.89 -10.47
C LYS A 616 -15.59 -25.75 -11.47
N ARG A 617 -16.36 -24.68 -11.31
CA ARG A 617 -16.16 -23.39 -11.99
C ARG A 617 -16.03 -22.27 -10.96
N ASP A 618 -15.30 -21.23 -11.30
CA ASP A 618 -15.20 -20.04 -10.45
C ASP A 618 -16.41 -19.09 -10.61
N GLY A 619 -16.39 -17.96 -9.91
CA GLY A 619 -17.46 -16.96 -9.97
C GLY A 619 -17.65 -16.29 -11.35
N GLN A 620 -16.67 -16.43 -12.24
CA GLN A 620 -16.73 -15.94 -13.63
C GLN A 620 -17.10 -17.07 -14.62
N GLY A 621 -17.38 -18.28 -14.11
CA GLY A 621 -17.70 -19.45 -14.91
C GLY A 621 -16.49 -20.13 -15.56
N ARG A 622 -15.24 -19.74 -15.23
CA ARG A 622 -14.03 -20.39 -15.74
C ARG A 622 -13.87 -21.77 -15.12
N ARG A 623 -13.38 -22.73 -15.91
CA ARG A 623 -13.09 -24.09 -15.44
C ARG A 623 -11.94 -24.08 -14.44
N LEU A 624 -12.12 -24.76 -13.32
CA LEU A 624 -11.07 -25.01 -12.34
C LEU A 624 -10.51 -26.42 -12.59
N TRP A 625 -9.23 -26.53 -12.90
CA TRP A 625 -8.56 -27.81 -13.11
C TRP A 625 -7.74 -28.18 -11.88
N THR A 626 -8.18 -29.19 -11.15
CA THR A 626 -7.63 -29.48 -9.82
C THR A 626 -6.47 -30.45 -9.88
N LEU A 627 -5.33 -30.06 -9.30
CA LEU A 627 -4.18 -30.89 -9.00
C LEU A 627 -4.12 -31.14 -7.48
N GLN A 628 -4.17 -32.41 -7.08
CA GLN A 628 -3.97 -32.83 -5.67
C GLN A 628 -2.48 -32.86 -5.34
N LEU A 629 -2.11 -32.45 -4.12
CA LEU A 629 -0.71 -32.24 -3.69
C LEU A 629 -0.16 -33.32 -2.76
#